data_AF-A0A2X1PQ61-F1
#
_entry.id   AF-A0A2X1PQ61-F1
#
_cell.length_a   1.000
_cell.length_b   1.000
_cell.length_c   1.000
_cell.angle_alpha   90.00
_cell.angle_beta   90.00
_cell.angle_gamma   90.00
#
_symmetry.space_group_name_H-M   'P 1'
#
loop_
_entity.id
_entity.type
_entity.pdbx_description
1 polymer ?
#
loop_
_entity_poly.entity_id
_entity_poly.type
_entity_poly.pdbx_seq_one_letter_code
_entity_poly.pdbx_strand_id
1 'polypeptide(L)'
;MSALEKNKSFDLLKQNAIYFVLLILLGIIIAQDPTFLNLVNFSNILTQSSVRLIIALGVAGLLITQGTDLSAGRQVGLAAVISATMLQSMENINRVFPEMGQIPIPVVILAVCAIGAVIGLVNGLVMLT
;
A
#
# COMPACT_ATOMS: atom_id res chain seq x y z
N MET A 1 -42.97 37.28 11.10
CA MET A 1 -41.61 36.86 11.49
C MET A 1 -41.14 35.84 10.46
N SER A 2 -40.13 36.21 9.68
CA SER A 2 -39.63 35.44 8.53
C SER A 2 -39.12 34.08 8.99
N ALA A 3 -39.76 33.01 8.51
CA ALA A 3 -39.27 31.65 8.65
C ALA A 3 -38.01 31.54 7.79
N LEU A 4 -36.85 31.63 8.43
CA LEU A 4 -35.56 31.48 7.78
C LEU A 4 -35.50 30.07 7.18
N GLU A 5 -35.49 29.99 5.84
CA GLU A 5 -35.14 28.77 5.12
C GLU A 5 -33.78 28.29 5.63
N LYS A 6 -33.81 27.24 6.45
CA LYS A 6 -32.61 26.54 6.88
C LYS A 6 -31.99 25.94 5.64
N ASN A 7 -30.95 26.59 5.11
CA ASN A 7 -30.34 26.29 3.82
C ASN A 7 -29.92 24.82 3.71
N LYS A 8 -30.82 23.97 3.22
CA LYS A 8 -30.65 22.53 3.03
C LYS A 8 -29.40 22.22 2.19
N SER A 9 -29.04 23.12 1.28
CA SER A 9 -27.82 23.09 0.47
C SER A 9 -26.53 23.20 1.29
N PHE A 10 -26.51 23.98 2.38
CA PHE A 10 -25.34 24.12 3.26
C PHE A 10 -25.15 22.90 4.17
N ASP A 11 -26.24 22.27 4.62
CA ASP A 11 -26.16 21.03 5.41
C ASP A 11 -25.70 19.84 4.54
N LEU A 12 -26.15 19.77 3.28
CA LEU A 12 -25.66 18.78 2.30
C LEU A 12 -24.16 18.98 1.97
N LEU A 13 -23.71 20.23 1.85
CA LEU A 13 -22.29 20.54 1.62
C LEU A 13 -21.41 20.13 2.80
N LYS A 14 -21.88 20.29 4.05
CA LYS A 14 -21.14 19.86 5.24
C LYS A 14 -21.08 18.35 5.37
N GLN A 15 -22.20 17.67 5.09
CA GLN A 15 -22.27 16.21 5.15
C GLN A 15 -21.37 15.54 4.09
N ASN A 16 -21.27 16.14 2.90
CA ASN A 16 -20.44 15.65 1.79
C ASN A 16 -19.16 16.47 1.56
N ALA A 17 -18.69 17.20 2.58
CA ALA A 17 -17.61 18.16 2.45
C ALA A 17 -16.33 17.52 1.89
N ILE A 18 -16.02 16.29 2.31
CA ILE A 18 -14.83 15.56 1.86
C ILE A 18 -14.89 15.25 0.35
N TYR A 19 -16.06 14.87 -0.17
CA TYR A 19 -16.25 14.61 -1.60
C TYR A 19 -16.14 15.90 -2.41
N PHE A 20 -16.65 17.01 -1.86
CA PHE A 20 -16.57 18.32 -2.50
C PHE A 20 -15.13 18.83 -2.58
N VAL A 21 -14.38 18.71 -1.48
CA VAL A 21 -12.95 19.04 -1.43
C VAL A 21 -12.16 18.16 -2.40
N LEU A 22 -12.45 16.86 -2.46
CA LEU A 22 -11.81 15.94 -3.39
C LEU A 22 -12.05 16.34 -4.86
N LEU A 23 -13.27 16.72 -5.22
CA LEU A 23 -13.61 17.18 -6.58
C LEU A 23 -12.88 18.47 -6.95
N ILE A 24 -12.82 19.45 -6.04
CA ILE A 24 -12.08 20.70 -6.27
C ILE A 24 -10.59 20.42 -6.46
N LEU A 25 -10.01 19.59 -5.59
CA LEU A 25 -8.59 19.23 -5.68
C LEU A 25 -8.30 18.49 -6.99
N LEU A 26 -9.17 17.56 -7.39
CA LEU A 26 -9.07 16.86 -8.68
C LEU A 26 -9.11 17.84 -9.85
N GLY A 27 -10.01 18.83 -9.83
CA GLY A 27 -10.09 19.88 -10.84
C GLY A 27 -8.82 20.72 -10.95
N ILE A 28 -8.23 21.09 -9.81
CA ILE A 28 -6.95 21.84 -9.78
C ILE A 28 -5.81 20.99 -10.36
N ILE A 29 -5.74 19.71 -9.99
CA ILE A 29 -4.71 18.79 -10.48
C ILE A 29 -4.81 18.60 -12.00
N ILE A 30 -6.02 18.40 -12.54
CA ILE A 30 -6.26 18.27 -13.98
C ILE A 30 -5.89 19.56 -14.73
N ALA A 31 -6.16 20.73 -14.14
CA ALA A 31 -5.83 22.01 -14.73
C ALA A 31 -4.32 22.28 -14.77
N GLN A 32 -3.56 21.80 -13.78
CA GLN A 32 -2.10 21.92 -13.76
C GLN A 32 -1.40 20.86 -14.62
N ASP A 33 -1.91 19.63 -14.63
CA ASP A 33 -1.32 18.55 -15.41
C ASP A 33 -2.42 17.67 -16.05
N PRO A 34 -2.74 17.90 -17.35
CA PRO A 34 -3.75 17.11 -18.05
C PRO A 34 -3.33 15.65 -18.23
N THR A 35 -2.05 15.34 -18.06
CA THR A 35 -1.51 13.97 -18.10
C THR A 35 -2.00 13.16 -16.90
N PHE A 36 -2.50 13.79 -15.84
CA PHE A 36 -3.07 13.09 -14.68
C PHE A 36 -4.22 12.15 -15.07
N LEU A 37 -5.01 12.51 -16.09
CA LEU A 37 -6.11 11.67 -16.62
C LEU A 37 -5.64 10.55 -17.55
N ASN A 38 -4.35 10.48 -17.87
CA ASN A 38 -3.82 9.38 -18.67
C ASN A 38 -4.01 8.06 -17.91
N LEU A 39 -4.55 7.04 -18.60
CA LEU A 39 -4.75 5.70 -18.08
C LEU A 39 -3.48 5.10 -17.46
N VAL A 40 -2.30 5.47 -17.96
CA VAL A 40 -1.02 5.04 -17.40
C VAL A 40 -0.77 5.63 -16.01
N ASN A 41 -0.97 6.95 -15.83
CA ASN A 41 -0.79 7.60 -14.53
C ASN A 41 -1.85 7.15 -13.53
N PHE A 42 -3.10 7.00 -13.98
CA PHE A 42 -4.17 6.45 -13.16
C PHE A 42 -3.86 5.01 -12.71
N SER A 43 -3.42 4.15 -13.63
CA SER A 43 -3.01 2.77 -13.32
C SER A 43 -1.82 2.72 -12.36
N ASN A 44 -0.84 3.62 -12.51
CA ASN A 44 0.31 3.72 -11.60
C ASN A 44 -0.13 4.09 -10.17
N ILE A 45 -1.02 5.08 -10.03
CA ILE A 45 -1.58 5.50 -8.74
C ILE A 45 -2.38 4.36 -8.09
N LEU A 46 -3.23 3.69 -8.88
CA LEU A 46 -3.99 2.54 -8.42
C LEU A 46 -3.08 1.39 -8.01
N THR A 47 -2.03 1.09 -8.77
CA THR A 47 -1.08 0.02 -8.46
C THR A 47 -0.34 0.32 -7.16
N GLN A 48 0.16 1.56 -6.99
CA GLN A 48 0.83 1.98 -5.75
C GLN A 48 -0.09 1.90 -4.53
N SER A 49 -1.36 2.32 -4.69
CA SER A 49 -2.36 2.26 -3.63
C SER A 49 -2.81 0.84 -3.32
N SER A 50 -2.94 -0.01 -4.35
CA SER A 50 -3.39 -1.40 -4.24
C SER A 50 -2.44 -2.24 -3.39
N VAL A 51 -1.12 -2.08 -3.55
CA VAL A 51 -0.14 -2.80 -2.71
C VAL A 51 -0.36 -2.50 -1.23
N ARG A 52 -0.58 -1.22 -0.88
CA ARG A 52 -0.85 -0.82 0.51
C ARG A 52 -2.17 -1.39 1.03
N LEU A 53 -3.19 -1.43 0.18
CA LEU A 53 -4.51 -1.96 0.53
C LEU A 53 -4.45 -3.47 0.78
N ILE A 54 -3.74 -4.23 -0.05
CA ILE A 54 -3.53 -5.67 0.13
C ILE A 54 -2.80 -5.95 1.46
N ILE A 55 -1.77 -5.18 1.80
CA ILE A 55 -1.06 -5.29 3.08
C ILE A 55 -2.02 -4.97 4.24
N ALA A 56 -2.79 -3.88 4.14
CA ALA A 56 -3.76 -3.50 5.16
C ALA A 56 -4.84 -4.58 5.38
N LEU A 57 -5.30 -5.23 4.31
CA LEU A 57 -6.24 -6.36 4.41
C LEU A 57 -5.62 -7.57 5.11
N GLY A 58 -4.35 -7.88 4.85
CA GLY A 58 -3.64 -8.96 5.56
C GLY A 58 -3.46 -8.67 7.05
N VAL A 59 -3.23 -7.40 7.41
CA VAL A 59 -2.99 -6.95 8.79
C VAL A 59 -4.30 -6.58 9.53
N ALA A 60 -5.44 -6.55 8.82
CA ALA A 60 -6.74 -6.17 9.39
C ALA A 60 -7.13 -7.01 10.62
N GLY A 61 -6.78 -8.30 10.62
CA GLY A 61 -6.99 -9.19 11.77
C GLY A 61 -6.21 -8.76 13.01
N LEU A 62 -4.96 -8.29 12.83
CA LEU A 62 -4.11 -7.78 13.92
C LEU A 62 -4.58 -6.41 14.42
N LEU A 63 -5.07 -5.55 13.52
CA LEU A 63 -5.61 -4.23 13.87
C LEU A 63 -6.83 -4.34 14.80
N ILE A 64 -7.68 -5.35 14.62
CA ILE A 64 -8.87 -5.59 15.46
C ILE A 64 -8.48 -6.02 16.88
N THR A 65 -7.34 -6.71 17.05
CA THR A 65 -6.90 -7.30 18.32
C THR A 65 -6.04 -6.40 19.22
N GLN A 66 -6.07 -5.07 19.02
CA GLN A 66 -5.44 -4.02 19.87
C GLN A 66 -4.02 -3.52 19.52
N GLY A 67 -3.62 -3.48 18.25
CA GLY A 67 -2.37 -2.80 17.89
C GLY A 67 -2.36 -2.22 16.49
N THR A 68 -2.02 -0.93 16.36
CA THR A 68 -1.67 -0.33 15.07
C THR A 68 -0.30 -0.84 14.65
N ASP A 69 -0.27 -1.97 13.93
CA ASP A 69 0.98 -2.56 13.43
C ASP A 69 1.53 -1.76 12.23
N LEU A 70 2.29 -0.70 12.53
CA LEU A 70 3.04 0.06 11.52
C LEU A 70 4.28 -0.72 11.01
N SER A 71 4.64 -1.85 11.64
CA SER A 71 5.79 -2.66 11.26
C SER A 71 5.52 -3.56 10.04
N ALA A 72 4.26 -3.93 9.80
CA ALA A 72 3.89 -4.85 8.72
C ALA A 72 4.34 -4.36 7.33
N GLY A 73 4.22 -3.06 7.04
CA GLY A 73 4.70 -2.49 5.77
C GLY A 73 6.21 -2.64 5.57
N ARG A 74 7.00 -2.56 6.66
CA ARG A 74 8.46 -2.74 6.63
C ARG A 74 8.84 -4.21 6.44
N GLN A 75 8.08 -5.13 7.04
CA GLN A 75 8.28 -6.57 6.87
C GLN A 75 8.04 -7.01 5.43
N VAL A 76 6.96 -6.54 4.81
CA VAL A 76 6.66 -6.81 3.39
C VAL A 76 7.70 -6.20 2.47
N GLY A 77 8.20 -5.00 2.79
CA GLY A 77 9.33 -4.38 2.07
C GLY A 77 10.61 -5.20 2.14
N LEU A 78 10.97 -5.72 3.32
CA LEU A 78 12.12 -6.62 3.50
C LEU A 78 11.95 -7.92 2.72
N ALA A 79 10.78 -8.54 2.79
CA ALA A 79 10.45 -9.75 2.03
C ALA A 79 10.56 -9.51 0.51
N ALA A 80 10.11 -8.35 0.02
CA ALA A 80 10.25 -7.97 -1.38
C ALA A 80 11.71 -7.80 -1.81
N VAL A 81 12.55 -7.16 -0.98
CA VAL A 81 13.99 -6.99 -1.27
C VAL A 81 14.72 -8.34 -1.27
N ILE A 82 14.42 -9.21 -0.30
CA ILE A 82 15.01 -10.57 -0.25
C ILE A 82 14.58 -11.37 -1.47
N SER A 83 13.30 -11.36 -1.82
CA SER A 83 12.77 -12.04 -3.01
C SER A 83 13.42 -11.53 -4.30
N ALA A 84 13.51 -10.20 -4.49
CA ALA A 84 14.16 -9.59 -5.64
C ALA A 84 15.66 -9.91 -5.72
N THR A 85 16.31 -10.02 -4.57
CA THR A 85 17.73 -10.38 -4.46
C THR A 85 17.96 -11.89 -4.72
N MET A 86 17.00 -12.76 -4.42
CA MET A 86 17.11 -14.19 -4.70
C MET A 86 16.67 -14.56 -6.13
N LEU A 87 15.73 -13.82 -6.72
CA LEU A 87 15.23 -13.99 -8.09
C LEU A 87 15.96 -13.09 -9.11
N GLN A 88 17.23 -12.77 -8.87
CA GLN A 88 18.00 -11.92 -9.79
C GLN A 88 18.01 -12.50 -11.20
N SER A 89 17.73 -11.65 -12.19
CA SER A 89 17.81 -12.03 -13.60
C SER A 89 19.27 -12.30 -14.01
N MET A 90 19.49 -13.39 -14.73
CA MET A 90 20.81 -13.77 -15.26
C MET A 90 21.35 -12.76 -16.29
N GLU A 91 20.53 -11.88 -16.87
CA GLU A 91 21.00 -10.86 -17.82
C GLU A 91 21.43 -9.53 -17.15
N ASN A 92 21.22 -9.39 -15.84
CA ASN A 92 21.51 -8.14 -15.14
C ASN A 92 23.01 -8.03 -14.79
N ILE A 93 23.64 -6.92 -15.20
CA ILE A 93 25.08 -6.64 -14.98
C ILE A 93 25.39 -6.36 -13.49
N ASN A 94 24.40 -5.88 -12.72
CA ASN A 94 24.53 -5.55 -11.30
C ASN A 94 24.05 -6.70 -10.39
N ARG A 95 24.62 -7.90 -10.54
CA ARG A 95 24.27 -9.04 -9.67
C ARG A 95 24.80 -8.79 -8.26
N VAL A 96 23.93 -8.87 -7.25
CA VAL A 96 24.32 -8.75 -5.83
C VAL A 96 25.01 -10.05 -5.36
N PHE A 97 24.66 -11.20 -5.95
CA PHE A 97 25.33 -12.48 -5.70
C PHE A 97 25.75 -13.13 -7.04
N PRO A 98 26.99 -12.88 -7.51
CA PRO A 98 27.44 -13.32 -8.83
C PRO A 98 27.52 -14.86 -9.01
N GLU A 99 27.60 -15.64 -7.91
CA GLU A 99 27.73 -17.11 -7.94
C GLU A 99 26.41 -17.88 -7.74
N MET A 100 25.29 -17.20 -7.46
CA MET A 100 24.02 -17.91 -7.31
C MET A 100 23.43 -18.23 -8.69
N GLY A 101 23.38 -19.54 -9.01
CA GLY A 101 22.64 -20.05 -10.17
C GLY A 101 21.13 -19.84 -10.02
N GLN A 102 20.36 -20.26 -11.04
CA GLN A 102 18.90 -20.17 -11.02
C GLN A 102 18.33 -20.98 -9.85
N ILE A 103 17.98 -20.29 -8.75
CA ILE A 103 17.22 -20.91 -7.66
C ILE A 103 15.78 -21.07 -8.17
N PRO A 104 15.17 -22.27 -8.09
CA PRO A 104 13.79 -22.47 -8.50
C PRO A 104 12.86 -21.50 -7.75
N ILE A 105 11.94 -20.86 -8.49
CA ILE A 105 10.96 -19.90 -7.96
C ILE A 105 10.23 -20.43 -6.70
N PRO A 106 9.81 -21.72 -6.62
CA PRO A 106 9.15 -22.24 -5.43
C PRO A 106 10.03 -22.22 -4.16
N VAL A 107 11.34 -22.42 -4.32
CA VAL A 107 12.30 -22.44 -3.21
C VAL A 107 12.49 -21.04 -2.63
N VAL A 108 12.54 -20.02 -3.50
CA VAL A 108 12.63 -18.62 -3.06
C VAL A 108 11.38 -18.20 -2.30
N ILE A 109 10.19 -18.56 -2.79
CA ILE A 109 8.92 -18.25 -2.12
C ILE A 109 8.89 -18.89 -0.72
N LEU A 110 9.25 -20.17 -0.60
CA LEU A 110 9.29 -20.86 0.69
C LEU A 110 10.30 -20.23 1.65
N ALA A 111 11.49 -19.87 1.18
CA ALA A 111 12.51 -19.21 1.99
C ALA A 111 12.04 -17.84 2.51
N VAL A 112 11.46 -17.02 1.63
CA VAL A 112 10.92 -15.70 2.00
C VAL A 112 9.73 -15.83 2.96
N CYS A 113 8.84 -16.81 2.76
CA CYS A 113 7.76 -17.11 3.69
C CYS A 113 8.29 -17.56 5.06
N ALA A 114 9.31 -18.41 5.11
CA ALA A 114 9.91 -18.86 6.37
C ALA A 114 10.54 -17.69 7.15
N ILE A 115 11.33 -16.84 6.48
CA ILE A 115 11.94 -15.65 7.09
C ILE A 115 10.85 -14.67 7.54
N GLY A 116 9.84 -14.44 6.70
CA GLY A 116 8.70 -13.59 7.02
C GLY A 116 7.90 -14.11 8.21
N ALA A 117 7.70 -15.42 8.33
CA ALA A 117 7.00 -16.04 9.45
C ALA A 117 7.76 -15.88 10.77
N VAL A 118 9.09 -16.04 10.76
CA VAL A 118 9.92 -15.83 11.96
C VAL A 118 9.86 -14.37 12.41
N ILE A 119 10.04 -13.42 11.48
CA ILE A 119 9.98 -11.98 11.79
C ILE A 119 8.57 -11.57 12.25
N GLY A 120 7.53 -12.08 11.59
CA GLY A 120 6.14 -11.84 11.95
C GLY A 120 5.78 -12.41 13.32
N LEU A 121 6.32 -13.57 13.68
CA LEU A 121 6.14 -14.18 15.00
C LEU A 121 6.81 -13.35 16.10
N VAL A 122 8.02 -12.84 15.86
CA VAL A 122 8.69 -11.91 16.78
C VAL A 122 7.85 -10.63 16.96
N ASN A 123 7.36 -10.03 15.88
CA ASN A 123 6.54 -8.81 15.97
C ASN A 123 5.18 -9.06 16.62
N GLY A 124 4.57 -10.24 16.39
CA GLY A 124 3.34 -10.66 17.07
C GLY A 124 3.54 -10.84 18.58
N LEU A 125 4.67 -11.44 19.00
CA LEU A 125 5.02 -11.57 20.43
C LEU A 125 5.25 -10.20 21.09
N VAL A 126 5.90 -9.27 20.40
CA VAL A 126 6.13 -7.90 20.90
C VAL A 126 4.82 -7.11 21.02
N MET A 127 3.85 -7.30 20.11
CA MET A 127 2.53 -6.65 20.22
C MET A 127 1.66 -7.26 21.32
N LEU A 128 1.83 -8.55 21.63
CA LEU A 128 1.06 -9.24 22.68
C LEU A 128 1.54 -8.90 24.10
N THR A 129 2.78 -8.42 24.25
CA THR A 129 3.41 -8.10 25.55
C THR A 129 3.27 -6.62 25.89
#